data_AF-A0A538JZ66-F1
#
_entry.id   AF-A0A538JZ66-F1
#
_cell.length_a   1.000
_cell.length_b   1.000
_cell.length_c   1.000
_cell.angle_alpha   90.00
_cell.angle_beta   90.00
_cell.angle_gamma   90.00
#
_symmetry.space_group_name_H-M   'P 1'
#
loop_
_entity.id
_entity.type
_entity.pdbx_description
1 polymer ?
#
loop_
_entity_poly.entity_id
_entity_poly.type
_entity_poly.pdbx_seq_one_letter_code
_entity_poly.pdbx_strand_id
1 'polypeptide(L)'
;MSELDFALINRLHEVLDRRPATEAELRSLKEQAEGWERALGGQVESSERRLRRLNANPASSLAQIASELRRVERLRPQLTEVRSLLAELEHRARQLRTEWLLSQATSAKVPTSRRPTGRRP
;
A
#
# COMPACT_ATOMS: atom_id res chain seq x y z
N MET A 1 -12.64 -11.47 0.93
CA MET A 1 -12.17 -10.12 1.24
C MET A 1 -13.04 -9.60 2.37
N SER A 2 -12.45 -9.21 3.49
CA SER A 2 -13.21 -8.65 4.61
C SER A 2 -13.62 -7.20 4.31
N GLU A 3 -14.58 -6.65 5.07
CA GLU A 3 -14.97 -5.24 4.94
C GLU A 3 -13.79 -4.30 5.24
N LEU A 4 -12.91 -4.67 6.18
CA LEU A 4 -11.71 -3.93 6.51
C LEU A 4 -10.72 -3.91 5.34
N ASP A 5 -10.51 -5.05 4.69
CA ASP A 5 -9.64 -5.13 3.50
C ASP A 5 -10.19 -4.24 2.38
N PHE A 6 -11.52 -4.28 2.15
CA PHE A 6 -12.16 -3.47 1.12
C PHE A 6 -12.05 -1.96 1.40
N ALA A 7 -12.24 -1.53 2.64
CA ALA A 7 -12.06 -0.14 3.04
C ALA A 7 -10.61 0.33 2.85
N LEU A 8 -9.63 -0.50 3.22
CA LEU A 8 -8.21 -0.22 3.01
C LEU A 8 -7.87 -0.07 1.52
N ILE A 9 -8.31 -1.01 0.67
CA ILE A 9 -8.08 -0.96 -0.79
C ILE A 9 -8.67 0.31 -1.39
N ASN A 10 -9.91 0.65 -1.05
CA ASN A 10 -10.55 1.86 -1.58
C ASN A 10 -9.78 3.11 -1.17
N ARG A 11 -9.32 3.20 0.08
CA ARG A 11 -8.54 4.37 0.52
C ARG A 11 -7.18 4.42 -0.16
N LEU A 12 -6.51 3.29 -0.37
CA LEU A 12 -5.27 3.22 -1.14
C LEU A 12 -5.50 3.75 -2.57
N HIS A 13 -6.53 3.29 -3.27
CA HIS A 13 -6.86 3.78 -4.60
C HIS A 13 -7.14 5.29 -4.62
N GLU A 14 -7.88 5.83 -3.65
CA GLU A 14 -8.13 7.27 -3.58
C GLU A 14 -6.83 8.09 -3.46
N VAL A 15 -5.89 7.64 -2.63
CA VAL A 15 -4.59 8.31 -2.46
C VAL A 15 -3.74 8.21 -3.71
N LEU A 16 -3.77 7.05 -4.39
CA LEU A 16 -3.08 6.83 -5.67
C LEU A 16 -3.69 7.69 -6.79
N ASP A 17 -5.01 7.91 -6.76
CA ASP A 17 -5.76 8.85 -7.60
C ASP A 17 -5.56 10.33 -7.21
N ARG A 18 -4.49 10.62 -6.47
CA ARG A 18 -4.06 11.96 -6.06
C ARG A 18 -5.06 12.71 -5.19
N ARG A 19 -5.99 12.01 -4.52
CA ARG A 19 -6.75 12.67 -3.46
C ARG A 19 -5.81 13.10 -2.32
N PRO A 20 -6.10 14.21 -1.64
CA PRO A 20 -5.28 14.67 -0.53
C PRO A 20 -5.16 13.60 0.55
N ALA A 21 -3.95 13.45 1.07
CA ALA A 21 -3.63 12.59 2.20
C ALA A 21 -2.57 13.27 3.08
N THR A 22 -2.66 13.04 4.39
CA THR A 22 -1.64 13.55 5.33
C THR A 22 -0.46 12.59 5.43
N GLU A 23 0.69 13.05 5.93
CA GLU A 23 1.84 12.15 6.18
C GLU A 23 1.50 11.04 7.18
N ALA A 24 0.76 11.38 8.24
CA ALA A 24 0.31 10.41 9.24
C ALA A 24 -0.59 9.34 8.62
N GLU A 25 -1.48 9.76 7.71
CA GLU A 25 -2.34 8.84 6.98
C GLU A 25 -1.55 7.93 6.02
N LEU A 26 -0.59 8.46 5.26
CA LEU A 26 0.27 7.65 4.39
C LEU A 26 1.05 6.60 5.19
N ARG A 27 1.57 6.98 6.36
CA ARG A 27 2.25 6.05 7.27
C ARG A 27 1.30 4.95 7.75
N SER A 28 0.11 5.32 8.20
CA SER A 28 -0.89 4.36 8.67
C SER A 28 -1.35 3.41 7.56
N LEU A 29 -1.60 3.92 6.35
CA LEU A 29 -1.98 3.09 5.20
C LEU A 29 -0.88 2.10 4.83
N LYS A 30 0.38 2.54 4.87
CA LYS A 30 1.53 1.67 4.64
C LYS A 30 1.60 0.55 5.68
N GLU A 31 1.52 0.88 6.97
CA GLU A 31 1.57 -0.10 8.05
C GLU A 31 0.44 -1.13 7.95
N GLN A 32 -0.78 -0.67 7.64
CA GLN A 32 -1.95 -1.54 7.44
C GLN A 32 -1.76 -2.48 6.24
N ALA A 33 -1.31 -1.95 5.09
CA ALA A 33 -1.07 -2.73 3.90
C ALA A 33 0.08 -3.75 4.08
N GLU A 34 1.16 -3.38 4.79
CA GLU A 34 2.24 -4.31 5.16
C GLU A 34 1.74 -5.41 6.11
N GLY A 35 0.86 -5.06 7.06
CA GLY A 35 0.20 -6.03 7.93
C GLY A 35 -0.63 -7.03 7.14
N TRP A 36 -1.38 -6.54 6.16
CA TRP A 36 -2.20 -7.37 5.28
C TRP A 36 -1.37 -8.27 4.36
N GLU A 37 -0.29 -7.74 3.77
CA GLU A 37 0.67 -8.51 2.98
C GLU A 37 1.25 -9.69 3.77
N ARG A 38 1.71 -9.44 5.00
CA ARG A 38 2.25 -10.48 5.89
C ARG A 38 1.20 -11.54 6.23
N ALA A 39 -0.04 -11.12 6.50
CA ALA A 39 -1.13 -12.04 6.81
C ALA A 39 -1.47 -12.94 5.62
N LEU A 40 -1.60 -12.37 4.42
CA LEU A 40 -1.86 -13.12 3.19
C LEU A 40 -0.70 -14.05 2.84
N GLY A 41 0.54 -13.57 2.95
CA GLY A 41 1.76 -14.38 2.75
C GLY A 41 1.79 -15.60 3.67
N GLY A 42 1.55 -15.39 4.97
CA GLY A 42 1.49 -16.48 5.94
C GLY A 42 0.37 -17.50 5.65
N GLN A 43 -0.78 -17.05 5.16
CA GLN A 43 -1.89 -17.94 4.77
C GLN A 43 -1.54 -18.76 3.52
N VAL A 44 -0.91 -18.16 2.51
CA VAL A 44 -0.43 -18.86 1.31
C VAL A 44 0.58 -19.94 1.70
N GLU A 45 1.62 -19.58 2.45
CA GLU A 45 2.64 -20.53 2.89
C GLU A 45 2.07 -21.68 3.72
N SER A 46 1.12 -21.37 4.62
CA SER A 46 0.46 -22.39 5.44
C SER A 46 -0.32 -23.39 4.58
N SER A 47 -1.05 -22.89 3.58
CA SER A 47 -1.82 -23.72 2.63
C SER A 47 -0.88 -24.57 1.77
N GLU A 48 0.24 -24.01 1.30
CA GLU A 48 1.26 -24.75 0.54
C GLU A 48 1.95 -25.82 1.38
N ARG A 49 2.28 -25.53 2.65
CA ARG A 49 2.79 -26.54 3.59
C ARG A 49 1.78 -27.67 3.79
N ARG A 50 0.49 -27.35 3.86
CA ARG A 50 -0.57 -28.35 3.99
C ARG A 50 -0.74 -29.19 2.73
N LEU A 51 -0.68 -28.59 1.54
CA LEU A 51 -0.66 -29.31 0.26
C LEU A 51 0.48 -30.31 0.19
N ARG A 52 1.70 -29.90 0.55
CA ARG A 52 2.86 -30.81 0.61
C ARG A 52 2.61 -32.02 1.51
N ARG A 53 2.02 -31.82 2.70
CA ARG A 53 1.67 -32.92 3.62
C ARG A 53 0.59 -33.85 3.06
N LEU A 54 -0.46 -33.29 2.46
CA LEU A 54 -1.54 -34.09 1.86
C LEU A 54 -1.03 -34.91 0.69
N ASN A 55 -0.20 -34.32 -0.17
CA ASN A 55 0.35 -35.00 -1.36
C ASN A 55 1.36 -36.10 -0.99
N ALA A 56 2.03 -35.99 0.15
CA ALA A 56 2.95 -37.01 0.66
C ALA A 56 2.24 -38.22 1.29
N ASN A 57 0.94 -38.11 1.61
CA ASN A 57 0.15 -39.19 2.18
C ASN A 57 -0.86 -39.73 1.15
N PRO A 58 -0.65 -40.93 0.59
CA PRO A 58 -1.54 -41.55 -0.39
C PRO A 58 -2.99 -41.78 0.10
N ALA A 59 -3.20 -41.85 1.41
CA ALA A 59 -4.54 -42.00 2.00
C ALA A 59 -5.30 -40.66 2.13
N SER A 60 -4.66 -39.52 1.80
CA SER A 60 -5.31 -38.21 1.87
C SER A 60 -6.46 -38.10 0.88
N SER A 61 -7.52 -37.39 1.27
CA SER A 61 -8.65 -37.16 0.39
C SER A 61 -8.31 -36.14 -0.72
N LEU A 62 -8.68 -36.47 -1.97
CA LEU A 62 -8.64 -35.53 -3.09
C LEU A 62 -9.45 -34.26 -2.81
N ALA A 63 -10.54 -34.35 -2.05
CA ALA A 63 -11.34 -33.20 -1.68
C ALA A 63 -10.58 -32.22 -0.79
N GLN A 64 -9.73 -32.72 0.12
CA GLN A 64 -8.88 -31.89 0.97
C GLN A 64 -7.79 -31.19 0.15
N ILE A 65 -7.17 -31.91 -0.81
CA ILE A 65 -6.18 -31.33 -1.73
C ILE A 65 -6.82 -30.23 -2.57
N ALA A 66 -7.98 -30.51 -3.19
CA ALA A 66 -8.70 -29.53 -4.00
C ALA A 66 -9.15 -28.30 -3.19
N SER A 67 -9.51 -28.47 -1.92
CA SER A 67 -9.85 -27.36 -1.04
C SER A 67 -8.66 -26.44 -0.78
N GLU A 68 -7.47 -26.99 -0.53
CA GLU A 68 -6.27 -26.17 -0.32
C GLU A 68 -5.78 -25.51 -1.62
N LEU A 69 -5.89 -26.19 -2.77
CA LEU A 69 -5.58 -25.58 -4.07
C LEU A 69 -6.46 -24.35 -4.33
N ARG A 70 -7.79 -24.49 -4.21
CA ARG A 70 -8.72 -23.36 -4.34
C ARG A 70 -8.44 -22.22 -3.37
N ARG A 71 -7.96 -22.54 -2.17
CA ARG A 71 -7.56 -21.53 -1.18
C ARG A 71 -6.33 -20.76 -1.66
N VAL A 72 -5.29 -21.44 -2.12
CA VAL A 72 -4.08 -20.80 -2.67
C VAL A 72 -4.42 -19.95 -3.90
N GLU A 73 -5.22 -20.49 -4.81
CA GLU A 73 -5.69 -19.79 -6.03
C GLU A 73 -6.43 -18.49 -5.69
N ARG A 74 -7.19 -18.47 -4.58
CA ARG A 74 -7.89 -17.26 -4.11
C ARG A 74 -6.95 -16.26 -3.45
N LEU A 75 -5.96 -16.72 -2.70
CA LEU A 75 -5.09 -15.85 -1.90
C LEU A 75 -3.98 -15.19 -2.73
N ARG A 76 -3.44 -15.88 -3.74
CA ARG A 76 -2.32 -15.37 -4.55
C ARG A 76 -2.64 -14.04 -5.27
N PRO A 77 -3.80 -13.87 -5.94
CA PRO A 77 -4.14 -12.59 -6.56
C PRO A 77 -4.22 -11.43 -5.55
N GLN A 78 -4.81 -11.67 -4.38
CA GLN A 78 -4.87 -10.67 -3.31
C GLN A 78 -3.48 -10.29 -2.79
N LEU A 79 -2.58 -11.27 -2.66
CA LEU A 79 -1.19 -11.02 -2.25
C LEU A 79 -0.43 -10.22 -3.33
N THR A 80 -0.68 -10.49 -4.61
CA THR A 80 -0.12 -9.70 -5.71
C THR A 80 -0.64 -8.27 -5.70
N GLU A 81 -1.95 -8.09 -5.50
CA GLU A 81 -2.61 -6.80 -5.45
C GLU A 81 -2.04 -5.91 -4.33
N VAL A 82 -1.99 -6.41 -3.09
CA VAL A 82 -1.45 -5.62 -1.96
C VAL A 82 0.02 -5.24 -2.16
N ARG A 83 0.82 -6.09 -2.82
CA ARG A 83 2.21 -5.78 -3.17
C ARG A 83 2.32 -4.68 -4.23
N SER A 84 1.42 -4.67 -5.22
CA SER A 84 1.35 -3.57 -6.20
C SER A 84 0.98 -2.27 -5.51
N LEU A 85 -0.09 -2.29 -4.70
CA LEU A 85 -0.56 -1.11 -3.97
C LEU A 85 0.50 -0.54 -3.03
N LEU A 86 1.26 -1.40 -2.34
CA LEU A 86 2.40 -0.97 -1.51
C LEU A 86 3.48 -0.26 -2.32
N ALA A 87 3.91 -0.83 -3.45
CA ALA A 87 4.93 -0.23 -4.31
C ALA A 87 4.48 1.13 -4.88
N GLU A 88 3.22 1.23 -5.28
CA GLU A 88 2.61 2.46 -5.78
C GLU A 88 2.48 3.52 -4.67
N LEU A 89 2.07 3.12 -3.46
CA LEU A 89 1.99 4.02 -2.30
C LEU A 89 3.37 4.59 -1.95
N GLU A 90 4.42 3.76 -1.97
CA GLU A 90 5.80 4.22 -1.76
C GLU A 90 6.28 5.18 -2.85
N HIS A 91 5.85 4.99 -4.09
CA HIS A 91 6.11 5.93 -5.17
C HIS A 91 5.38 7.27 -4.90
N ARG A 92 4.10 7.22 -4.56
CA ARG A 92 3.28 8.41 -4.30
C ARG A 92 3.78 9.20 -3.09
N ALA A 93 4.17 8.53 -2.01
CA ALA A 93 4.75 9.17 -0.82
C ALA A 93 6.05 9.92 -1.16
N ARG A 94 6.90 9.35 -2.03
CA ARG A 94 8.10 10.03 -2.52
C ARG A 94 7.76 11.27 -3.36
N GLN A 95 6.79 11.17 -4.27
CA GLN A 95 6.34 12.31 -5.08
C GLN A 95 5.85 13.47 -4.19
N LEU A 96 4.97 13.18 -3.22
CA LEU A 96 4.45 14.18 -2.29
C LEU A 96 5.58 14.87 -1.49
N ARG A 97 6.56 14.08 -1.03
CA ARG A 97 7.75 14.63 -0.36
C ARG A 97 8.54 15.58 -1.26
N THR A 98 8.75 15.21 -2.53
CA THR A 98 9.43 16.06 -3.50
C THR A 98 8.63 17.33 -3.82
N GLU A 99 7.33 17.22 -4.06
CA GLU A 99 6.42 18.35 -4.28
C GLU A 99 6.48 19.34 -3.11
N TRP A 100 6.42 18.82 -1.87
CA TRP A 100 6.55 19.64 -0.67
C TRP A 100 7.90 20.35 -0.58
N LEU A 101 9.03 19.64 -0.77
CA LEU A 101 10.36 20.25 -0.75
C LEU A 101 10.54 21.34 -1.83
N LEU A 102 10.00 21.11 -3.03
CA LEU A 102 10.02 22.10 -4.10
C LEU A 102 9.21 23.35 -3.76
N SER A 103 8.00 23.17 -3.20
CA SER A 103 7.16 24.31 -2.78
C SER A 103 7.83 25.16 -1.69
N GLN A 104 8.54 24.53 -0.73
CA GLN A 104 9.34 25.24 0.27
C GLN A 104 10.47 26.05 -0.37
N ALA A 105 11.20 25.46 -1.32
CA ALA A 105 12.29 26.15 -2.03
C ALA A 105 11.80 27.33 -2.87
N THR A 106 10.64 27.20 -3.54
CA THR A 106 10.03 28.30 -4.29
C THR A 106 9.51 29.41 -3.37
N SER A 107 8.87 29.05 -2.25
CA SER A 107 8.36 30.03 -1.28
C SER A 107 9.49 30.81 -0.61
N ALA A 108 10.65 30.19 -0.36
CA ALA A 108 11.83 30.87 0.18
C ALA A 108 12.51 31.81 -0.84
N LYS A 109 12.29 31.59 -2.15
CA LYS A 109 12.95 32.34 -3.23
C LYS A 109 12.19 33.59 -3.64
N VAL A 110 10.96 33.82 -3.18
CA VAL A 110 10.24 35.10 -3.40
C VAL A 110 10.84 36.14 -2.45
N PRO A 111 11.72 37.05 -2.91
CA PRO A 111 12.18 38.13 -2.06
C PRO A 111 11.02 39.12 -1.99
N THR A 112 10.60 39.48 -0.79
CA THR A 112 9.71 40.61 -0.56
C THR A 112 10.41 41.88 -1.08
N SER A 113 10.22 42.19 -2.36
CA SER A 113 10.60 43.49 -2.93
C SER A 113 9.62 44.52 -2.39
N ARG A 114 9.90 45.01 -1.17
CA ARG A 114 9.25 46.17 -0.57
C ARG A 114 10.29 47.24 -0.28
N ARG A 115 10.65 48.00 -1.32
CA ARG A 115 10.85 49.48 -1.35
C ARG A 115 11.57 49.86 -2.64
N PRO A 116 11.32 51.04 -3.25
CA PRO A 116 11.42 52.36 -2.58
C PRO A 116 10.38 53.41 -3.07
N THR A 117 10.01 54.46 -2.32
CA THR A 117 10.58 55.82 -2.39
C THR A 117 9.58 56.83 -1.79
N GLY A 118 10.05 58.01 -1.34
CA GLY A 118 9.24 59.16 -0.91
C GLY A 118 9.91 59.89 0.26
N ARG A 119 11.10 60.47 0.06
CA ARG A 119 11.39 61.86 -0.36
C ARG A 119 11.10 62.89 0.76
N ARG A 120 12.21 63.38 1.37
CA ARG A 120 12.33 64.62 2.17
C ARG A 120 11.93 65.86 1.34
N PRO A 121 11.46 66.96 1.96
CA PRO A 121 12.36 67.91 2.62
C PRO A 121 12.36 67.81 4.14
#